data_AF-A0A0C9W4E2-F1
#
_entry.id   AF-A0A0C9W4E2-F1
#
_cell.length_a   1.000
_cell.length_b   1.000
_cell.length_c   1.000
_cell.angle_alpha   90.00
_cell.angle_beta   90.00
_cell.angle_gamma   90.00
#
_symmetry.space_group_name_H-M   'P 1'
#
loop_
_entity.id
_entity.type
_entity.pdbx_description
1 polymer ?
#
loop_
_entity_poly.entity_id
_entity_poly.type
_entity_poly.pdbx_seq_one_letter_code
_entity_poly.pdbx_strand_id
1 'polypeptide(L)' 'MDMIGDKNLLVAMSPSDSDSQKWEIAPLGDGHSIRNMKTKKYLSLVSIAREAPIVACNFPAAWYMRKIYVVEEDATYFE' A
#
# COMPACT_ATOMS: atom_id res chain seq x y z
N MET A 1 -4.89 -2.61 -3.75
CA MET A 1 -3.55 -3.20 -3.50
C MET A 1 -3.73 -4.34 -2.52
N ASP A 2 -3.39 -5.56 -2.95
CA ASP A 2 -3.55 -6.77 -2.17
C ASP A 2 -2.18 -7.31 -1.72
N MET A 3 -2.15 -7.91 -0.54
CA MET A 3 -0.98 -8.60 -0.03
C MET A 3 -1.22 -10.10 -0.01
N ILE A 4 -0.45 -10.81 -0.83
CA ILE A 4 -0.49 -12.27 -0.90
C ILE A 4 0.54 -12.84 0.09
N GLY A 5 0.11 -13.83 0.87
CA GLY A 5 0.84 -14.43 2.00
C GLY A 5 2.29 -14.86 1.72
N ASP A 6 3.07 -14.85 2.81
CA ASP A 6 4.49 -15.20 3.01
C ASP A 6 5.57 -14.54 2.14
N LYS A 7 5.27 -14.10 0.93
CA LYS A 7 6.32 -13.63 0.00
C LYS A 7 6.67 -12.14 0.10
N ASN A 8 6.11 -11.39 1.06
CA ASN A 8 6.30 -9.94 1.17
C ASN A 8 5.92 -9.16 -0.12
N LEU A 9 5.16 -9.80 -1.01
CA LEU A 9 4.80 -9.27 -2.32
C LEU A 9 3.48 -8.49 -2.24
N LEU A 10 3.43 -7.45 -3.06
CA LEU A 10 2.28 -6.57 -3.19
C LEU A 10 1.77 -6.71 -4.63
N VAL A 11 0.48 -6.97 -4.78
CA VAL A 11 -0.14 -7.25 -6.08
C VAL A 11 -1.31 -6.30 -6.29
N ALA A 12 -1.46 -5.80 -7.51
CA ALA A 12 -2.68 -5.12 -7.92
C ALA A 12 -3.73 -6.17 -8.28
N MET A 13 -4.84 -6.19 -7.55
CA MET A 13 -5.99 -7.06 -7.82
C MET A 13 -7.27 -6.24 -7.75
N SER A 14 -8.34 -6.75 -8.34
CA SER A 14 -9.67 -6.16 -8.27
C SER A 14 -10.09 -5.94 -6.80
N PRO A 15 -10.82 -4.86 -6.51
CA PRO A 15 -11.32 -4.58 -5.18
C PRO A 15 -12.11 -5.76 -4.61
N SER A 16 -11.84 -6.11 -3.36
CA SER A 16 -12.59 -7.08 -2.58
C SER A 16 -12.67 -6.62 -1.12
N ASP A 17 -13.63 -7.17 -0.37
CA ASP A 17 -13.77 -6.87 1.06
C ASP A 17 -12.75 -7.59 1.97
N SER A 18 -11.75 -8.24 1.37
CA SER A 18 -10.68 -8.94 2.10
C SER A 18 -9.84 -7.98 2.93
N ASP A 19 -9.54 -8.37 4.17
CA ASP A 19 -8.62 -7.63 5.04
C ASP A 19 -7.19 -7.56 4.48
N SER A 20 -6.84 -8.41 3.51
CA SER A 20 -5.55 -8.31 2.80
C SER A 20 -5.45 -7.08 1.89
N GLN A 21 -6.60 -6.47 1.54
CA GLN A 21 -6.68 -5.23 0.77
C GLN A 21 -6.96 -4.00 1.64
N LYS A 22 -7.13 -4.18 2.96
CA LYS A 22 -7.35 -3.09 3.91
C LYS A 22 -6.03 -2.64 4.53
N TRP A 23 -5.85 -1.33 4.61
CA TRP A 23 -4.61 -0.70 5.06
C TRP A 23 -4.92 0.37 6.10
N GLU A 24 -4.16 0.35 7.18
CA GLU A 24 -4.16 1.37 8.22
C GLU A 24 -3.05 2.38 7.90
N ILE A 25 -3.38 3.66 8.02
CA ILE A 25 -2.45 4.77 7.86
C ILE A 25 -2.31 5.47 9.21
N ALA A 26 -1.07 5.61 9.70
CA ALA A 26 -0.78 6.26 10.98
C ALA A 26 0.47 7.15 10.88
N PRO A 27 0.55 8.27 11.63
CA PRO A 27 1.73 9.14 11.64
C PRO A 27 3.02 8.39 11.99
N LEU A 28 4.13 8.73 11.33
CA LEU A 28 5.47 8.23 11.61
C LEU A 28 6.54 9.28 11.24
N GLY A 29 7.10 9.95 12.25
CA GLY A 29 8.02 11.06 12.02
C GLY A 29 7.36 12.16 11.19
N ASP A 30 8.05 12.63 10.15
CA ASP A 30 7.55 13.65 9.20
C ASP A 30 6.61 13.08 8.12
N GLY A 31 6.32 11.78 8.17
CA GLY A 31 5.47 11.10 7.20
C GLY A 31 4.44 10.19 7.88
N HIS A 32 4.06 9.15 7.17
CA HIS A 32 3.07 8.18 7.63
C HIS A 32 3.56 6.76 7.39
N SER A 33 3.25 5.87 8.33
CA SER A 33 3.32 4.44 8.14
C SER A 33 2.05 3.92 7.47
N ILE A 34 2.19 2.85 6.70
CA ILE A 34 1.08 2.16 6.03
C ILE A 34 1.18 0.69 6.42
N ARG A 35 0.18 0.17 7.14
CA ARG A 35 0.18 -1.20 7.69
C ARG A 35 -0.99 -2.00 7.13
N ASN A 36 -0.72 -3.22 6.68
CA ASN A 36 -1.78 -4.13 6.24
C ASN A 36 -2.59 -4.67 7.42
N MET A 37 -3.92 -4.67 7.30
CA MET A 37 -4.79 -5.06 8.39
C MET A 37 -4.75 -6.58 8.67
N LYS A 38 -4.54 -7.41 7.64
CA LYS A 38 -4.44 -8.87 7.78
C LYS A 38 -3.09 -9.34 8.29
N THR A 39 -1.99 -8.94 7.64
CA THR A 39 -0.64 -9.47 7.94
C THR A 39 0.10 -8.68 9.00
N LYS A 40 -0.39 -7.47 9.35
CA LYS A 40 0.28 -6.50 10.22
C LYS A 40 1.66 -6.03 9.74
N LYS A 41 2.05 -6.37 8.51
CA LYS A 41 3.27 -5.88 7.86
C LYS A 41 3.09 -4.47 7.33
N TYR A 42 4.18 -3.72 7.31
CA TYR A 42 4.27 -2.37 6.79
C TYR A 42 4.70 -2.34 5.34
N LEU A 43 4.16 -1.36 4.61
CA LEU A 43 4.70 -0.95 3.32
C LEU A 43 6.08 -0.30 3.52
N SER A 44 7.11 -0.86 2.91
CA SER A 44 8.49 -0.46 3.13
C SER A 44 9.37 -0.69 1.89
N LEU A 45 10.64 -0.31 1.99
CA LEU A 45 11.66 -0.52 0.96
C LEU A 45 12.72 -1.51 1.47
N VAL A 46 13.20 -2.40 0.61
CA VAL A 46 14.31 -3.33 0.96
C VAL A 46 15.64 -2.58 1.05
N SER A 47 15.84 -1.60 0.18
CA SER A 47 17.02 -0.75 0.15
C SER A 47 16.67 0.62 -0.43
N ILE A 48 17.47 1.65 -0.09
CA ILE A 48 17.33 2.98 -0.68
C ILE A 48 18.14 3.00 -1.97
N ALA A 49 17.51 2.56 -3.05
CA ALA A 49 18.08 2.56 -4.39
C ALA A 49 17.03 2.96 -5.41
N ARG A 50 17.48 3.43 -6.58
CA ARG A 50 16.58 3.66 -7.71
C ARG A 50 15.93 2.33 -8.10
N GLU A 51 14.62 2.36 -8.39
CA GLU A 51 13.82 1.18 -8.75
C GLU A 51 13.74 0.10 -7.66
N ALA A 52 14.11 0.42 -6.42
CA ALA A 52 13.93 -0.51 -5.30
C ALA A 52 12.45 -0.89 -5.16
N PRO A 53 12.12 -2.19 -5.08
CA PRO A 53 10.75 -2.63 -4.97
C PRO A 53 10.17 -2.21 -3.63
N ILE A 54 8.91 -1.80 -3.66
CA ILE A 54 8.10 -1.69 -2.45
C ILE A 54 7.76 -3.10 -1.99
N VAL A 55 7.92 -3.37 -0.71
CA VAL A 55 7.68 -4.67 -0.09
C VAL A 55 6.83 -4.53 1.17
N ALA A 56 6.28 -5.65 1.61
CA ALA A 56 5.66 -5.77 2.92
C ALA A 56 6.64 -6.35 3.93
N CYS A 57 7.02 -5.64 4.99
CA CYS A 57 7.93 -6.18 6.02
C CYS A 57 7.58 -5.69 7.43
N ASN A 58 8.34 -6.12 8.44
CA ASN A 58 8.09 -5.73 9.84
C ASN A 58 8.67 -4.35 10.20
N PHE A 59 9.38 -3.70 9.28
CA PHE A 59 10.05 -2.43 9.51
C PHE A 59 9.29 -1.30 8.81
N PRO A 60 8.70 -0.36 9.56
CA PRO A 60 7.95 0.73 8.96
C PRO A 60 8.86 1.73 8.26
N ALA A 61 8.39 2.31 7.16
CA ALA A 61 9.00 3.44 6.49
C ALA A 61 8.05 4.65 6.54
N ALA A 62 8.62 5.85 6.64
CA ALA A 62 7.85 7.10 6.60
C ALA A 62 7.60 7.49 5.15
N TRP A 63 6.33 7.49 4.75
CA TRP A 63 5.89 7.87 3.42
C TRP A 63 5.33 9.29 3.41
N TYR A 64 5.76 10.08 2.43
CA TYR A 64 5.09 11.32 2.07
C TYR A 64 3.85 11.01 1.23
N MET A 65 2.69 11.53 1.63
CA MET A 65 1.43 11.35 0.89
C MET A 65 0.90 12.68 0.40
N ARG A 66 0.54 12.72 -0.88
CA ARG A 66 -0.14 13.86 -1.50
C ARG A 66 -1.55 13.45 -1.89
N LYS A 67 -2.56 14.18 -1.40
CA LYS A 67 -3.94 14.02 -1.87
C LYS A 67 -4.07 14.65 -3.25
N ILE A 68 -4.60 13.89 -4.20
CA ILE A 68 -4.94 14.36 -5.54
C ILE A 68 -6.43 14.13 -5.70
N TYR A 69 -7.15 15.17 -6.13
CA TYR A 69 -8.56 15.08 -6.47
C TYR A 69 -8.64 14.83 -7.97
N VAL A 70 -9.24 13.71 -8.36
CA VAL A 70 -9.59 13.44 -9.76
C VAL A 70 -10.99 14.01 -9.95
N VAL A 71 -11.16 14.95 -10.88
CA VAL A 71 -12.49 15.36 -11.33
C VAL A 71 -12.95 14.23 -12.25
N GLU A 72 -14.03 13.54 -11.89
CA GLU A 72 -14.57 12.42 -12.68
C GLU A 72 -15.05 12.92 -14.04
N GLU A 73 -14.24 12.74 -15.08
CA GLU A 73 -14.71 12.60 -16.45
C GLU A 73 -14.36 11.15 -16.89
N ASP A 74 -15.42 10.39 -17.20
CA ASP A 74 -15.42 9.13 -17.95
C ASP A 74 -14.90 7.84 -17.27
N ALA A 75 -15.40 7.53 -16.07
CA ALA A 75 -15.47 6.13 -15.62
C ALA A 75 -16.57 5.37 -16.38
N THR A 76 -16.33 5.05 -17.66
CA THR A 76 -17.15 4.08 -18.40
C THR A 76 -16.87 2.69 -17.84
N TYR A 77 -17.80 2.17 -17.03
CA TYR A 77 -17.83 0.77 -16.62
C TYR A 77 -18.28 -0.06 -17.83
N PHE A 78 -17.43 -0.96 -18.32
CA PHE A 78 -17.88 -2.04 -19.22
C PHE A 78 -18.37 -3.20 -18.34
N GLU A 79 -19.64 -3.59 -18.51
CA GLU A 79 -20.24 -4.81 -17.95
C GLU A 79 -19.61 -6.09 -18.53
#